data_AF-K3X6R6-F1
#
_entry.id   AF-K3X6R6-F1
#
_cell.length_a   1.000
_cell.length_b   1.000
_cell.length_c   1.000
_cell.angle_alpha   90.00
_cell.angle_beta   90.00
_cell.angle_gamma   90.00
#
_symmetry.space_group_name_H-M   'P 1'
#
loop_
_entity.id
_entity.type
_entity.pdbx_description
1 polymer ?
#
loop_
_entity_poly.entity_id
_entity_poly.type
_entity_poly.pdbx_seq_one_letter_code
_entity_poly.pdbx_strand_id
1 'polypeptide(L)'
;MSGSNPGLDDATRARLGPVTTTSSNSSSFTKEKEPFKVRPELYTPTRLAPKVYALFRTRALVIDVLAHECVLLVLLAAKITRNRRPGSSNGGETNDIGTSGLPRVGIIGGGHVGSAVAMALLRHQYPIDKLVISTRQPERIPKCDALQSAQAQMLFHAIPKYYDNARVSKESDVLVLCMPPSQLKSVVIQIKHALCVPDQPTLVVSVLCGASVDALQKACGSKLVTRAKVHVAALPASGGITASVDADKELFGGGVTV
;
A
#
# COMPACT_ATOMS: atom_id res chain seq x y z
N MET A 1 19.94 -62.41 -0.64
CA MET A 1 20.18 -62.36 -2.10
C MET A 1 21.06 -61.13 -2.33
N SER A 2 22.38 -61.22 -2.18
CA SER A 2 23.40 -61.80 -3.09
C SER A 2 23.48 -61.09 -4.45
N GLY A 3 24.66 -60.58 -4.79
CA GLY A 3 25.00 -59.98 -6.09
C GLY A 3 25.70 -58.63 -5.92
N SER A 4 26.99 -58.51 -5.58
CA SER A 4 28.22 -58.94 -6.29
C SER A 4 28.61 -58.03 -7.47
N ASN A 5 29.68 -57.23 -7.24
CA ASN A 5 30.67 -56.65 -8.20
C ASN A 5 31.12 -57.65 -9.29
N PRO A 6 31.79 -57.27 -10.41
CA PRO A 6 33.00 -56.42 -10.53
C PRO A 6 33.05 -55.60 -11.88
N GLY A 7 34.07 -54.87 -12.33
CA GLY A 7 35.45 -54.54 -11.95
C GLY A 7 36.20 -53.95 -13.18
N LEU A 8 37.44 -53.50 -12.97
CA LEU A 8 38.58 -53.45 -13.92
C LEU A 8 38.52 -52.38 -15.07
N ASP A 9 39.54 -51.62 -15.50
CA ASP A 9 41.03 -51.54 -15.40
C ASP A 9 41.46 -50.11 -15.81
N ASP A 10 42.46 -49.42 -15.23
CA ASP A 10 43.93 -49.59 -15.13
C ASP A 10 44.78 -48.94 -16.27
N ALA A 11 45.90 -48.34 -15.85
CA ALA A 11 47.07 -47.83 -16.59
C ALA A 11 46.92 -46.56 -17.46
N THR A 12 47.73 -45.50 -17.32
CA THR A 12 49.19 -45.54 -17.56
C THR A 12 49.87 -44.20 -17.16
N ARG A 13 50.76 -44.26 -16.15
CA ARG A 13 52.18 -43.81 -16.14
C ARG A 13 52.57 -42.32 -16.26
N ALA A 14 53.11 -41.85 -15.13
CA ALA A 14 54.41 -41.17 -14.91
C ALA A 14 54.75 -39.84 -15.61
N ARG A 15 55.04 -38.83 -14.77
CA ARG A 15 56.34 -38.12 -14.82
C ARG A 15 56.70 -37.51 -13.46
N LEU A 16 57.80 -37.99 -12.90
CA LEU A 16 58.51 -37.42 -11.77
C LEU A 16 59.25 -36.15 -12.23
N GLY A 17 59.18 -35.11 -11.42
CA GLY A 17 60.03 -33.90 -11.49
C GLY A 17 60.51 -33.55 -10.07
N PRO A 18 61.70 -32.95 -9.93
CA PRO A 18 62.55 -33.16 -8.76
C PRO A 18 62.17 -32.32 -7.53
N VAL A 19 62.45 -32.96 -6.38
CA VAL A 19 62.49 -32.39 -5.03
C VAL A 19 63.60 -31.35 -4.95
N THR A 20 63.24 -30.13 -4.55
CA THR A 20 64.17 -29.17 -3.95
C THR A 20 63.72 -28.88 -2.53
N THR A 21 64.50 -29.41 -1.60
CA THR A 21 64.52 -29.07 -0.18
C THR A 21 65.04 -27.65 0.01
N THR A 22 64.23 -26.78 0.60
CA THR A 22 64.72 -25.56 1.27
C THR A 22 64.11 -25.43 2.66
N SER A 23 65.05 -25.43 3.59
CA SER A 23 65.04 -25.14 5.03
C SER A 23 64.06 -24.08 5.53
N SER A 24 63.38 -24.45 6.63
CA SER A 24 63.12 -23.67 7.85
C SER A 24 62.89 -22.16 7.74
N ASN A 25 61.67 -21.72 8.07
CA ASN A 25 61.51 -20.70 9.11
C ASN A 25 60.10 -20.74 9.70
N SER A 26 60.02 -21.26 10.93
CA SER A 26 58.86 -21.17 11.80
C SER A 26 58.80 -19.78 12.42
N SER A 27 57.96 -18.91 11.89
CA SER A 27 57.49 -17.72 12.61
C SER A 27 55.97 -17.73 12.67
N SER A 28 55.47 -18.01 13.87
CA SER A 28 54.08 -17.93 14.27
C SER A 28 53.57 -16.49 14.13
N PHE A 29 52.88 -16.18 13.04
CA PHE A 29 52.07 -14.98 12.90
C PHE A 29 50.59 -15.34 13.07
N THR A 30 50.10 -15.29 14.31
CA THR A 30 48.68 -15.09 14.57
C THR A 30 48.35 -13.65 14.17
N LYS A 31 48.14 -13.41 12.87
CA LYS A 31 47.52 -12.17 12.39
C LYS A 31 46.06 -12.21 12.84
N GLU A 32 45.79 -11.62 14.01
CA GLU A 32 44.45 -11.16 14.34
C GLU A 32 43.96 -10.33 13.15
N LYS A 33 42.87 -10.79 12.52
CA LYS A 33 42.24 -10.06 11.43
C LYS A 33 41.73 -8.77 12.04
N GLU A 34 42.39 -7.65 11.73
CA GLU A 34 41.92 -6.35 12.17
C GLU A 34 40.44 -6.20 11.80
N PRO A 35 39.59 -5.76 12.75
CA PRO A 35 38.17 -5.59 12.50
C PRO A 35 37.98 -4.68 11.29
N PHE A 36 37.16 -5.13 10.33
CA PHE A 36 36.91 -4.41 9.09
C PHE A 36 36.49 -2.97 9.39
N LYS A 37 37.42 -2.03 9.20
CA LYS A 37 37.23 -0.61 9.49
C LYS A 37 36.37 -0.01 8.38
N VAL A 38 35.05 -0.06 8.56
CA VAL A 38 34.09 0.57 7.64
C VAL A 38 34.41 2.06 7.62
N ARG A 39 34.65 2.60 6.42
CA ARG A 39 34.98 4.01 6.24
C ARG A 39 33.87 4.90 6.84
N PRO A 40 34.18 5.92 7.65
CA PRO A 40 33.20 6.84 8.21
C PRO A 40 32.27 7.46 7.14
N GLU A 41 32.80 7.69 5.94
CA GLU A 41 32.04 8.22 4.81
C GLU A 41 30.88 7.31 4.38
N LEU A 42 30.96 5.99 4.59
CA LEU A 42 29.88 5.04 4.28
C LEU A 42 28.72 5.11 5.27
N TYR A 43 28.94 5.73 6.45
CA TYR A 43 27.88 6.02 7.41
C TYR A 43 27.19 7.35 7.15
N THR A 44 27.77 8.21 6.29
CA THR A 44 27.03 9.40 5.85
C THR A 44 25.85 8.94 5.00
N PRO A 45 24.61 9.36 5.30
CA PRO A 45 23.45 9.01 4.49
C PRO A 45 23.81 9.39 3.06
N THR A 46 23.94 8.40 2.16
CA THR A 46 24.34 8.66 0.78
C THR A 46 23.37 9.70 0.25
N ARG A 47 23.84 10.94 0.05
CA ARG A 47 22.98 12.01 -0.46
C ARG A 47 22.46 11.51 -1.78
N LEU A 48 21.17 11.18 -1.82
CA LEU A 48 20.50 10.80 -3.05
C LEU A 48 20.82 11.89 -4.07
N ALA A 49 21.17 11.50 -5.29
CA ALA A 49 21.38 12.48 -6.35
C ALA A 49 20.17 13.43 -6.39
N PRO A 50 20.34 14.74 -6.58
CA PRO A 50 19.25 15.72 -6.45
C PRO A 50 17.98 15.35 -7.24
N LYS A 51 18.15 14.74 -8.43
CA LYS A 51 17.05 14.22 -9.25
C LYS A 51 16.27 13.09 -8.57
N VAL A 52 16.95 12.16 -7.90
CA VAL A 52 16.32 11.05 -7.17
C VAL A 52 15.59 11.58 -5.93
N TYR A 53 16.19 12.54 -5.23
CA TYR A 53 15.53 13.21 -4.11
C TYR A 53 14.25 13.93 -4.55
N ALA A 54 14.30 14.67 -5.66
CA ALA A 54 13.13 15.34 -6.23
C ALA A 54 12.02 14.33 -6.58
N LEU A 55 12.35 13.22 -7.24
CA LEU A 55 11.38 12.16 -7.57
C LEU A 55 10.76 11.53 -6.32
N PHE A 56 11.56 11.26 -5.29
CA PHE A 56 11.07 10.70 -4.03
C PHE A 56 10.09 11.67 -3.36
N ARG A 57 10.45 12.95 -3.28
CA ARG A 57 9.60 14.00 -2.71
C ARG A 57 8.31 14.18 -3.50
N THR A 58 8.37 14.22 -4.83
CA THR A 58 7.17 14.31 -5.68
C THR A 58 6.26 13.11 -5.46
N ARG A 59 6.83 11.90 -5.37
CA ARG A 59 6.04 10.70 -5.07
C ARG A 59 5.35 10.79 -3.71
N ALA A 60 6.06 11.21 -2.66
CA ALA A 60 5.48 11.38 -1.33
C ALA A 60 4.31 12.38 -1.36
N LEU A 61 4.49 13.54 -1.99
CA LEU A 61 3.45 14.55 -2.14
C LEU A 61 2.23 14.04 -2.91
N VAL A 62 2.44 13.32 -4.02
CA VAL A 62 1.34 12.71 -4.78
C VAL A 62 0.55 11.72 -3.92
N ILE A 63 1.24 10.93 -3.09
CA ILE A 63 0.59 9.98 -2.18
C ILE A 63 -0.25 10.72 -1.13
N ASP A 64 0.27 11.81 -0.56
CA ASP A 64 -0.46 12.62 0.42
C ASP A 64 -1.70 13.29 -0.19
N VAL A 65 -1.58 13.85 -1.40
CA VAL A 65 -2.73 14.45 -2.10
C VAL A 65 -3.79 13.39 -2.40
N LEU A 66 -3.39 12.20 -2.91
CA LEU A 66 -4.32 11.09 -3.13
C LEU A 66 -5.01 10.66 -1.83
N ALA A 67 -4.28 10.62 -0.72
CA ALA A 67 -4.83 10.26 0.58
C ALA A 67 -5.90 11.26 1.04
N HIS A 68 -5.64 12.56 0.92
CA HIS A 68 -6.61 13.60 1.25
C HIS A 68 -7.82 13.60 0.32
N GLU A 69 -7.63 13.35 -0.97
CA GLU A 69 -8.74 13.22 -1.92
C GLU A 69 -9.65 12.04 -1.55
N CYS A 70 -9.06 10.90 -1.16
CA CYS A 70 -9.84 9.77 -0.64
C CYS A 70 -10.63 10.14 0.62
N VAL A 71 -10.04 10.90 1.55
CA VAL A 71 -10.75 11.38 2.74
C VAL A 71 -11.97 12.21 2.34
N LEU A 72 -11.81 13.17 1.41
CA LEU A 72 -12.93 14.00 0.94
C LEU A 72 -14.05 13.16 0.32
N LEU A 73 -13.71 12.17 -0.51
CA LEU A 73 -14.69 11.27 -1.12
C LEU A 73 -15.41 10.40 -0.08
N VAL A 74 -14.68 9.90 0.93
CA VAL A 74 -15.27 9.14 2.05
C VAL A 74 -16.22 10.02 2.88
N LEU A 75 -15.82 11.25 3.20
CA LEU A 75 -16.65 12.18 3.96
C LEU A 75 -17.88 12.62 3.16
N LEU A 76 -17.75 12.81 1.85
CA LEU A 76 -18.87 13.08 0.96
C LEU A 76 -19.85 11.90 0.92
N ALA A 77 -19.34 10.67 0.79
CA ALA A 77 -20.16 9.46 0.86
C ALA A 77 -20.90 9.37 2.21
N ALA A 78 -20.21 9.66 3.32
CA ALA A 78 -20.83 9.70 4.65
C ALA A 78 -21.98 10.72 4.73
N LYS A 79 -21.77 11.94 4.18
CA LYS A 79 -22.79 12.99 4.12
C LYS A 79 -24.02 12.56 3.30
N ILE A 80 -23.79 11.95 2.14
CA ILE A 80 -24.88 11.47 1.27
C ILE A 80 -25.66 10.34 1.94
N THR A 81 -24.97 9.36 2.55
CA THR A 81 -25.62 8.25 3.25
C THR A 81 -26.44 8.74 4.45
N ARG A 82 -25.96 9.75 5.18
CA ARG A 82 -26.70 10.37 6.28
C ARG A 82 -27.98 11.06 5.80
N ASN A 83 -27.91 11.79 4.69
CA ASN A 83 -29.07 12.48 4.12
C ASN A 83 -30.13 11.52 3.54
N ARG A 84 -29.72 10.30 3.17
CA ARG A 84 -30.63 9.29 2.59
C ARG A 84 -31.37 8.44 3.60
N ARG A 85 -31.07 8.50 4.91
CA ARG A 85 -31.83 7.75 5.94
C ARG A 85 -33.10 8.52 6.30
N PRO A 86 -34.29 8.16 5.76
CA PRO A 86 -35.54 8.81 6.11
C PRO A 86 -36.07 8.10 7.36
N GLY A 87 -35.87 8.68 8.55
CA GLY A 87 -36.51 8.13 9.77
C GLY A 87 -35.76 8.22 11.10
N SER A 88 -34.61 8.89 11.20
CA SER A 88 -33.98 9.13 12.52
C SER A 88 -34.57 10.37 13.22
N SER A 89 -35.89 10.41 13.36
CA SER A 89 -36.65 11.47 14.05
C SER A 89 -37.43 10.96 15.26
N ASN A 90 -37.03 9.84 15.86
CA ASN A 90 -37.59 9.40 17.15
C ASN A 90 -36.55 9.53 18.26
N GLY A 91 -36.92 10.34 19.26
CA GLY A 91 -36.09 10.81 20.35
C GLY A 91 -35.59 9.69 21.26
N GLY A 92 -34.28 9.53 21.23
CA GLY A 92 -33.50 8.76 22.19
C GLY A 92 -32.13 9.40 22.23
N GLU A 93 -32.02 10.52 22.96
CA GLU A 93 -30.75 11.18 23.27
C GLU A 93 -29.91 10.26 24.18
N THR A 94 -29.28 9.26 23.59
CA THR A 94 -28.01 8.76 24.11
C THR A 94 -26.93 9.57 23.41
N ASN A 95 -26.07 10.23 24.19
CA ASN A 95 -24.94 11.08 23.79
C ASN A 95 -23.84 10.36 22.98
N ASP A 96 -24.18 9.43 22.09
CA ASP A 96 -23.28 8.85 21.11
C ASP A 96 -23.10 9.85 19.95
N ILE A 97 -22.39 10.92 20.28
CA ILE A 97 -21.94 11.93 19.33
C ILE A 97 -20.98 11.25 18.34
N GLY A 98 -21.52 10.81 17.19
CA GLY A 98 -20.89 11.07 15.90
C GLY A 98 -20.43 9.90 15.04
N THR A 99 -20.45 8.64 15.48
CA THR A 99 -19.79 7.53 14.72
C THR A 99 -20.73 6.45 14.16
N SER A 100 -21.93 6.29 14.73
CA SER A 100 -22.90 5.25 14.33
C SER A 100 -23.44 5.43 12.90
N GLY A 101 -23.37 6.65 12.36
CA GLY A 101 -23.81 6.99 10.99
C GLY A 101 -22.72 6.97 9.92
N LEU A 102 -21.44 6.77 10.28
CA LEU A 102 -20.36 6.78 9.30
C LEU A 102 -20.28 5.44 8.55
N PRO A 103 -19.99 5.46 7.23
CA PRO A 103 -19.80 4.25 6.44
C PRO A 103 -18.60 3.44 6.94
N ARG A 104 -18.59 2.14 6.69
CA ARG A 104 -17.40 1.31 6.84
C ARG A 104 -16.50 1.48 5.62
N VAL A 105 -15.22 1.74 5.84
CA VAL A 105 -14.22 1.93 4.78
C VAL A 105 -13.28 0.74 4.73
N GLY A 106 -13.30 0.05 3.59
CA GLY A 106 -12.35 -1.00 3.27
C GLY A 106 -11.25 -0.47 2.37
N ILE A 107 -10.01 -0.83 2.65
CA ILE A 107 -8.86 -0.48 1.81
C ILE A 107 -8.23 -1.75 1.27
N ILE A 108 -8.22 -1.93 -0.05
CA ILE A 108 -7.49 -3.04 -0.68
C ILE A 108 -6.08 -2.57 -1.05
N GLY A 109 -5.09 -3.12 -0.36
CA GLY A 109 -3.68 -2.83 -0.54
C GLY A 109 -3.11 -1.95 0.57
N GLY A 110 -2.64 -2.56 1.66
CA GLY A 110 -1.90 -1.92 2.75
C GLY A 110 -0.46 -1.51 2.40
N GLY A 111 -0.21 -1.00 1.19
CA GLY A 111 1.10 -0.49 0.76
C GLY A 111 1.35 0.95 1.20
N HIS A 112 2.19 1.68 0.46
CA HIS A 112 2.45 3.10 0.77
C HIS A 112 1.18 3.95 0.66
N VAL A 113 0.44 3.80 -0.45
CA VAL A 113 -0.78 4.57 -0.70
C VAL A 113 -1.88 4.20 0.28
N GLY A 114 -2.19 2.91 0.44
CA GLY A 114 -3.25 2.48 1.36
C GLY A 114 -2.96 2.83 2.82
N SER A 115 -1.69 2.78 3.25
CA SER A 115 -1.31 3.24 4.59
C SER A 115 -1.47 4.75 4.74
N ALA A 116 -1.10 5.53 3.73
CA ALA A 116 -1.30 6.98 3.74
C ALA A 116 -2.80 7.35 3.80
N VAL A 117 -3.65 6.68 3.02
CA VAL A 117 -5.11 6.85 3.06
C VAL A 117 -5.66 6.51 4.45
N ALA A 118 -5.29 5.36 5.01
CA ALA A 118 -5.73 4.94 6.35
C ALA A 118 -5.31 5.95 7.42
N MET A 119 -4.05 6.38 7.40
CA MET A 119 -3.54 7.37 8.36
C MET A 119 -4.17 8.75 8.17
N ALA A 120 -4.45 9.17 6.93
CA ALA A 120 -5.16 10.42 6.67
C ALA A 120 -6.57 10.39 7.25
N LEU A 121 -7.32 9.29 7.06
CA LEU A 121 -8.63 9.11 7.70
C LEU A 121 -8.53 9.20 9.23
N LEU A 122 -7.58 8.50 9.85
CA LEU A 122 -7.37 8.56 11.30
C LEU A 122 -7.00 9.96 11.81
N ARG A 123 -6.16 10.71 11.08
CA ARG A 123 -5.82 12.11 11.43
C ARG A 123 -7.04 13.03 11.37
N HIS A 124 -7.98 12.74 10.48
CA HIS A 124 -9.28 13.41 10.41
C HIS A 124 -10.33 12.80 11.37
N GLN A 125 -9.87 12.09 12.42
CA GLN A 125 -10.71 11.51 13.48
C GLN A 125 -11.74 10.50 12.96
N TYR A 126 -11.43 9.84 11.83
CA TYR A 126 -12.27 8.74 11.36
C TYR A 126 -12.18 7.56 12.34
N PRO A 127 -13.30 6.94 12.74
CA PRO A 127 -13.28 5.87 13.74
C PRO A 127 -12.52 4.65 13.25
N ILE A 128 -11.64 4.11 14.10
CA ILE A 128 -10.78 2.98 13.74
C ILE A 128 -11.56 1.68 13.52
N ASP A 129 -12.66 1.49 14.24
CA ASP A 129 -13.59 0.37 14.13
C ASP A 129 -14.38 0.37 12.81
N LYS A 130 -14.39 1.50 12.11
CA LYS A 130 -14.97 1.66 10.78
C LYS A 130 -13.96 1.47 9.66
N LEU A 131 -12.68 1.22 9.97
CA LEU A 131 -11.63 0.97 9.00
C LEU A 131 -11.25 -0.50 8.96
N VAL A 132 -11.01 -1.01 7.75
CA VAL A 132 -10.44 -2.34 7.56
C VAL A 132 -9.52 -2.34 6.34
N ILE A 133 -8.43 -3.11 6.42
CA ILE A 133 -7.45 -3.19 5.32
C ILE A 133 -7.30 -4.64 4.87
N SER A 134 -7.33 -4.87 3.55
CA SER A 134 -6.82 -6.11 2.97
C SER A 134 -5.38 -5.91 2.51
N THR A 135 -4.49 -6.82 2.90
CA THR A 135 -3.09 -6.80 2.48
C THR A 135 -2.49 -8.20 2.47
N ARG A 136 -1.49 -8.41 1.61
CA ARG A 136 -0.72 -9.67 1.57
C ARG A 136 0.24 -9.82 2.76
N GLN A 137 0.44 -8.76 3.55
CA GLN A 137 1.38 -8.74 4.67
C GLN A 137 0.78 -7.95 5.86
N PRO A 138 -0.26 -8.46 6.54
CA PRO A 138 -0.93 -7.79 7.64
C PRO A 138 -0.03 -7.59 8.86
N GLU A 139 0.88 -8.52 9.14
CA GLU A 139 1.82 -8.41 10.25
C GLU A 139 2.95 -7.40 9.99
N ARG A 140 3.14 -6.97 8.74
CA ARG A 140 4.24 -6.10 8.36
C ARG A 140 3.79 -4.65 8.30
N ILE A 141 4.50 -3.78 9.02
CA ILE A 141 4.39 -2.34 8.83
C ILE A 141 5.10 -1.92 7.53
N PRO A 142 4.42 -1.25 6.60
CA PRO A 142 5.06 -0.65 5.44
C PRO A 142 6.02 0.45 5.86
N LYS A 143 7.22 0.46 5.27
CA LYS A 143 8.17 1.57 5.42
C LYS A 143 7.72 2.72 4.50
N CYS A 144 6.84 3.58 4.98
CA CYS A 144 6.37 4.76 4.24
C CYS A 144 6.30 6.00 5.13
N ASP A 145 6.25 7.18 4.50
CA ASP A 145 6.31 8.47 5.19
C ASP A 145 5.15 8.69 6.18
N ALA A 146 3.97 8.14 5.87
CA ALA A 146 2.80 8.22 6.75
C ALA A 146 2.99 7.49 8.10
N LEU A 147 3.96 6.56 8.19
CA LEU A 147 4.21 5.69 9.35
C LEU A 147 5.59 5.93 9.99
N GLN A 148 6.17 7.11 9.83
CA GLN A 148 7.49 7.44 10.39
C GLN A 148 7.50 7.53 11.93
N SER A 149 6.40 7.96 12.55
CA SER A 149 6.31 8.07 14.02
C SER A 149 5.83 6.77 14.66
N ALA A 150 6.33 6.46 15.86
CA ALA A 150 5.88 5.30 16.64
C ALA A 150 4.36 5.34 16.90
N GLN A 151 3.81 6.54 17.15
CA GLN A 151 2.37 6.72 17.34
C GLN A 151 1.57 6.36 16.07
N ALA A 152 2.03 6.78 14.89
CA ALA A 152 1.39 6.42 13.63
C ALA A 152 1.42 4.91 13.38
N GLN A 153 2.53 4.25 13.72
CA GLN A 153 2.66 2.79 13.63
C GLN A 153 1.70 2.06 14.57
N MET A 154 1.58 2.50 15.82
CA MET A 154 0.62 1.94 16.78
C MET A 154 -0.82 2.08 16.29
N LEU A 155 -1.20 3.27 15.83
CA LEU A 155 -2.52 3.53 15.27
C LEU A 155 -2.81 2.66 14.05
N PHE A 156 -1.85 2.55 13.12
CA PHE A 156 -1.98 1.70 11.96
C PHE A 156 -2.10 0.22 12.34
N HIS A 157 -1.37 -0.24 13.36
CA HIS A 157 -1.45 -1.61 13.86
C HIS A 157 -2.83 -1.94 14.42
N ALA A 158 -3.49 -0.99 15.09
CA ALA A 158 -4.81 -1.17 15.66
C ALA A 158 -5.92 -1.32 14.59
N ILE A 159 -5.68 -0.95 13.33
CA ILE A 159 -6.62 -1.18 12.23
C ILE A 159 -6.68 -2.70 11.92
N PRO A 160 -7.88 -3.32 11.88
CA PRO A 160 -8.05 -4.71 11.43
C PRO A 160 -7.49 -4.94 10.03
N LYS A 161 -6.71 -6.02 9.87
CA LYS A 161 -6.09 -6.39 8.60
C LYS A 161 -6.43 -7.83 8.23
N TYR A 162 -6.80 -8.06 6.99
CA TYR A 162 -7.13 -9.38 6.45
C TYR A 162 -6.29 -9.71 5.21
N TYR A 163 -6.14 -11.01 4.94
CA TYR A 163 -5.59 -11.51 3.67
C TYR A 163 -6.66 -11.65 2.58
N ASP A 164 -7.93 -11.42 2.92
CA ASP A 164 -9.09 -11.69 2.07
C ASP A 164 -9.73 -10.38 1.57
N ASN A 165 -9.59 -10.14 0.26
CA ASN A 165 -10.22 -9.00 -0.41
C ASN A 165 -11.75 -9.09 -0.40
N ALA A 166 -12.31 -10.28 -0.56
CA ALA A 166 -13.77 -10.47 -0.64
C ALA A 166 -14.43 -10.14 0.68
N ARG A 167 -13.83 -10.56 1.80
CA ARG A 167 -14.28 -10.18 3.16
C ARG A 167 -14.30 -8.67 3.33
N VAL A 168 -13.20 -7.99 3.01
CA VAL A 168 -13.12 -6.52 3.11
C VAL A 168 -14.18 -5.86 2.26
N SER A 169 -14.38 -6.29 1.02
CA SER A 169 -15.41 -5.74 0.14
C SER A 169 -16.82 -5.94 0.65
N LYS A 170 -17.13 -7.08 1.27
CA LYS A 170 -18.46 -7.37 1.82
C LYS A 170 -18.78 -6.54 3.08
N GLU A 171 -17.77 -6.25 3.90
CA GLU A 171 -17.94 -5.49 5.15
C GLU A 171 -17.91 -3.97 4.95
N SER A 172 -17.69 -3.49 3.72
CA SER A 172 -17.43 -2.08 3.43
C SER A 172 -18.53 -1.41 2.64
N ASP A 173 -18.93 -0.23 3.08
CA ASP A 173 -19.82 0.67 2.34
C ASP A 173 -19.02 1.48 1.31
N VAL A 174 -17.76 1.80 1.63
CA VAL A 174 -16.80 2.47 0.73
C VAL A 174 -15.56 1.61 0.60
N LEU A 175 -15.19 1.25 -0.62
CA LEU A 175 -14.03 0.41 -0.92
C LEU A 175 -12.98 1.20 -1.68
N VAL A 176 -11.81 1.42 -1.08
CA VAL A 176 -10.68 2.13 -1.67
C VAL A 176 -9.67 1.14 -2.28
N LEU A 177 -9.40 1.27 -3.57
CA LEU A 177 -8.50 0.39 -4.32
C LEU A 177 -7.08 0.99 -4.41
N CYS A 178 -6.19 0.54 -3.50
CA CYS A 178 -4.83 1.04 -3.30
C CYS A 178 -3.72 0.04 -3.72
N MET A 179 -4.05 -0.96 -4.54
CA MET A 179 -3.10 -1.94 -5.06
C MET A 179 -2.36 -1.44 -6.31
N PRO A 180 -1.28 -2.10 -6.76
CA PRO A 180 -0.71 -1.82 -8.08
C PRO A 180 -1.71 -2.11 -9.23
N PRO A 181 -1.75 -1.32 -10.32
CA PRO A 181 -2.67 -1.53 -11.44
C PRO A 181 -2.58 -2.92 -12.08
N SER A 182 -1.40 -3.54 -12.06
CA SER A 182 -1.19 -4.91 -12.56
C SER A 182 -2.01 -5.96 -11.81
N GLN A 183 -2.44 -5.68 -10.58
CA GLN A 183 -3.24 -6.58 -9.75
C GLN A 183 -4.74 -6.41 -9.97
N LEU A 184 -5.18 -5.36 -10.68
CA LEU A 184 -6.61 -5.00 -10.81
C LEU A 184 -7.46 -6.17 -11.28
N LYS A 185 -7.03 -6.89 -12.34
CA LYS A 185 -7.77 -8.03 -12.89
C LYS A 185 -8.00 -9.11 -11.82
N SER A 186 -6.95 -9.48 -11.09
CA SER A 186 -7.03 -10.53 -10.05
C SER A 186 -7.90 -10.12 -8.86
N VAL A 187 -7.79 -8.86 -8.41
CA VAL A 187 -8.56 -8.35 -7.27
C VAL A 187 -10.03 -8.23 -7.62
N VAL A 188 -10.34 -7.70 -8.80
CA VAL A 188 -11.71 -7.54 -9.27
C VAL A 188 -12.46 -8.87 -9.28
N ILE A 189 -11.83 -9.95 -9.75
CA ILE A 189 -12.43 -11.29 -9.74
C ILE A 189 -12.83 -11.71 -8.32
N GLN A 190 -11.99 -11.42 -7.32
CA GLN A 190 -12.24 -11.79 -5.93
C GLN A 190 -13.40 -10.99 -5.32
N ILE A 191 -13.52 -9.71 -5.66
CA ILE A 191 -14.47 -8.79 -5.00
C ILE A 191 -15.80 -8.62 -5.75
N LYS A 192 -15.87 -9.03 -7.03
CA LYS A 192 -17.03 -8.80 -7.90
C LYS A 192 -18.34 -9.28 -7.27
N HIS A 193 -18.35 -10.48 -6.68
CA HIS A 193 -19.55 -11.02 -6.04
C HIS A 193 -20.00 -10.19 -4.83
N ALA A 194 -19.06 -9.61 -4.07
CA ALA A 194 -19.39 -8.73 -2.96
C ALA A 194 -19.95 -7.37 -3.45
N LEU A 195 -19.46 -6.87 -4.58
CA LEU A 195 -19.90 -5.57 -5.14
C LEU A 195 -21.24 -5.64 -5.89
N CYS A 196 -21.65 -6.82 -6.36
CA CYS A 196 -22.89 -6.99 -7.11
C CYS A 196 -24.13 -7.19 -6.23
N VAL A 197 -24.04 -7.01 -4.91
CA VAL A 197 -25.17 -7.14 -3.98
C VAL A 197 -26.14 -5.95 -4.17
N PRO A 198 -27.36 -6.14 -4.69
CA PRO A 198 -28.25 -5.04 -5.08
C PRO A 198 -28.69 -4.15 -3.91
N ASP A 199 -28.88 -4.75 -2.73
CA ASP A 199 -29.43 -4.07 -1.55
C ASP A 199 -28.38 -3.31 -0.74
N GLN A 200 -27.08 -3.46 -1.08
CA GLN A 200 -25.97 -2.80 -0.40
C GLN A 200 -24.97 -2.25 -1.43
N PRO A 201 -25.30 -1.12 -2.06
CA PRO A 201 -24.43 -0.52 -3.05
C PRO A 201 -23.13 0.01 -2.42
N THR A 202 -22.00 -0.65 -2.67
CA THR A 202 -20.67 -0.19 -2.26
C THR A 202 -20.12 0.87 -3.22
N LEU A 203 -19.68 2.01 -2.69
CA LEU A 203 -18.93 3.01 -3.45
C LEU A 203 -17.48 2.54 -3.61
N VAL A 204 -17.01 2.40 -4.85
CA VAL A 204 -15.61 2.08 -5.13
C VAL A 204 -14.84 3.36 -5.44
N VAL A 205 -13.78 3.62 -4.67
CA VAL A 205 -12.84 4.74 -4.88
C VAL A 205 -11.52 4.16 -5.38
N SER A 206 -11.10 4.52 -6.58
CA SER A 206 -9.83 4.03 -7.14
C SER A 206 -8.75 5.09 -7.08
N VAL A 207 -7.57 4.74 -6.55
CA VAL A 207 -6.34 5.58 -6.65
C VAL A 207 -5.39 5.06 -7.73
N LEU A 208 -5.84 4.11 -8.55
CA LEU A 208 -5.00 3.45 -9.55
C LEU A 208 -4.62 4.42 -10.66
N CYS A 209 -3.34 4.40 -11.05
CA CYS A 209 -2.89 5.08 -12.26
C CYS A 209 -3.23 4.25 -13.51
N GLY A 210 -3.57 4.95 -14.61
CA GLY A 210 -3.78 4.33 -15.92
C GLY A 210 -5.09 3.56 -16.11
N ALA A 211 -5.97 3.49 -15.11
CA ALA A 211 -7.31 2.91 -15.27
C ALA A 211 -8.36 4.01 -15.46
N SER A 212 -9.15 3.92 -16.52
CA SER A 212 -10.32 4.81 -16.71
C SER A 212 -11.47 4.39 -15.80
N VAL A 213 -12.38 5.33 -15.52
CA VAL A 213 -13.59 5.05 -14.74
C VAL A 213 -14.42 3.96 -15.42
N ASP A 214 -14.62 4.04 -16.74
CA ASP A 214 -15.34 3.01 -17.50
C ASP A 214 -14.71 1.62 -17.38
N ALA A 215 -13.38 1.54 -17.44
CA ALA A 215 -12.68 0.27 -17.28
C ALA A 215 -12.89 -0.30 -15.87
N LEU A 216 -12.87 0.55 -14.85
CA LEU A 216 -13.12 0.16 -13.46
C LEU A 216 -14.58 -0.25 -13.23
N GLN A 217 -15.55 0.49 -13.78
CA GLN A 217 -16.97 0.16 -13.69
C GLN A 217 -17.27 -1.20 -14.35
N LYS A 218 -16.77 -1.40 -15.57
CA LYS A 218 -16.89 -2.68 -16.29
C LYS A 218 -16.24 -3.84 -15.52
N ALA A 219 -15.05 -3.60 -14.98
CA ALA A 219 -14.33 -4.61 -14.20
C ALA A 219 -15.11 -4.95 -12.91
N CYS A 220 -15.45 -3.96 -12.11
CA CYS A 220 -16.12 -4.14 -10.82
C CYS A 220 -17.58 -4.61 -10.95
N GLY A 221 -18.20 -4.45 -12.13
CA GLY A 221 -19.63 -4.73 -12.31
C GLY A 221 -20.54 -3.77 -11.53
N SER A 222 -20.03 -2.57 -11.19
CA SER A 222 -20.74 -1.55 -10.42
C SER A 222 -20.66 -0.21 -11.16
N LYS A 223 -21.73 0.58 -11.07
CA LYS A 223 -21.77 1.96 -11.59
C LYS A 223 -21.23 2.97 -10.58
N LEU A 224 -21.19 2.61 -9.29
CA LEU A 224 -20.73 3.47 -8.21
C LEU A 224 -19.21 3.38 -8.07
N VAL A 225 -18.53 3.90 -9.07
CA VAL A 225 -17.06 3.95 -9.11
C VAL A 225 -16.63 5.38 -9.35
N THR A 226 -15.75 5.87 -8.50
CA THR A 226 -15.07 7.16 -8.66
C THR A 226 -13.56 6.96 -8.59
N ARG A 227 -12.81 7.96 -9.06
CA ARG A 227 -11.34 7.91 -9.09
C ARG A 227 -10.78 9.14 -8.41
N ALA A 228 -9.85 8.93 -7.49
CA ALA A 228 -9.00 9.99 -6.99
C ALA A 228 -7.93 10.30 -8.05
N LYS A 229 -7.92 11.55 -8.54
CA LYS A 229 -7.03 12.01 -9.60
C LYS A 229 -6.13 13.12 -9.06
N VAL A 230 -4.83 12.86 -9.08
CA VAL A 230 -3.83 13.92 -8.90
C VAL A 230 -3.39 14.42 -10.26
N HIS A 231 -3.71 15.68 -10.54
CA HIS A 231 -3.09 16.43 -11.62
C HIS A 231 -1.80 17.05 -11.11
N VAL A 232 -0.68 16.42 -11.47
CA VAL A 232 0.63 17.07 -11.33
C VAL A 232 0.78 18.00 -12.52
N ALA A 233 0.29 19.24 -12.40
CA ALA A 233 0.72 20.29 -13.31
C ALA A 233 2.25 20.31 -13.29
N ALA A 234 2.89 20.37 -14.47
CA ALA A 234 4.34 20.34 -14.60
C ALA A 234 4.96 21.28 -13.58
N LEU A 235 5.72 20.74 -12.61
CA LEU A 235 6.36 21.54 -11.58
C LEU A 235 7.12 22.68 -12.28
N PRO A 236 6.72 23.96 -12.12
CA PRO A 236 7.63 25.03 -12.53
C PRO A 236 8.88 24.88 -11.67
N ALA A 237 10.06 25.09 -12.25
CA ALA A 237 11.34 25.03 -11.53
C ALA A 237 11.38 25.93 -10.28
N SER A 238 10.40 26.83 -10.11
CA SER A 238 10.13 27.67 -8.96
C SER A 238 8.99 27.14 -8.08
N GLY A 239 9.25 26.12 -7.26
CA GLY A 239 8.72 25.93 -5.90
C GLY A 239 7.22 25.95 -5.56
N GLY A 240 6.29 26.20 -6.49
CA GLY A 240 4.85 26.28 -6.23
C GLY A 240 4.11 25.07 -6.80
N ILE A 241 3.40 24.34 -5.95
CA ILE A 241 2.52 23.24 -6.37
C ILE A 241 1.08 23.73 -6.34
N THR A 242 0.40 23.69 -7.47
CA THR A 242 -1.05 23.80 -7.57
C THR A 242 -1.62 22.41 -7.87
N ALA A 243 -2.35 21.84 -6.92
CA ALA A 243 -3.15 20.64 -7.14
C ALA A 243 -4.59 21.09 -7.37
N SER A 244 -5.16 20.79 -8.54
CA SER A 244 -6.59 20.97 -8.81
C SER A 244 -7.35 19.69 -8.49
N VAL A 245 -8.52 19.84 -7.89
CA VAL A 245 -9.43 18.75 -7.54
C VAL A 245 -10.54 18.72 -8.59
N ASP A 246 -10.55 17.70 -9.45
CA ASP A 246 -11.62 17.49 -10.43
C ASP A 246 -12.53 16.36 -9.94
N ALA A 247 -13.63 16.72 -9.28
CA ALA A 247 -14.70 15.78 -8.98
C ALA A 247 -15.49 15.48 -10.26
N ASP A 248 -15.53 14.22 -10.68
CA ASP A 248 -16.30 13.77 -11.85
C ASP A 248 -17.80 14.08 -11.63
N LYS A 249 -18.31 15.11 -12.32
CA LYS A 249 -19.68 15.64 -12.19
C LYS A 249 -20.78 14.65 -12.57
N GLU A 250 -20.45 13.55 -13.24
CA GLU A 250 -21.43 12.57 -13.74
C GLU A 250 -21.95 11.59 -12.68
N LEU A 251 -21.31 11.48 -11.51
CA LEU A 251 -21.79 10.62 -10.42
C LEU A 251 -23.00 11.20 -9.66
N PHE A 252 -23.24 12.50 -9.78
CA PHE A 252 -24.25 13.22 -9.01
C PHE A 252 -25.19 13.97 -9.96
N GLY A 253 -26.00 13.23 -10.70
CA GLY A 253 -27.14 13.78 -11.44
C GLY A 253 -28.10 14.48 -10.48
N GLY A 254 -27.89 15.79 -10.29
CA GLY A 254 -28.65 16.64 -9.38
C GLY A 254 -27.76 17.77 -8.90
N GLY A 255 -27.96 18.96 -9.46
CA GLY A 255 -27.18 20.15 -9.14
C GLY A 255 -27.13 20.41 -7.65
N VAL A 256 -25.92 20.38 -7.09
CA VAL A 256 -25.61 20.92 -5.78
C VAL A 256 -25.03 22.31 -6.02
N THR A 257 -25.87 23.33 -5.85
CA THR A 257 -25.41 24.70 -5.68
C THR A 257 -24.76 24.80 -4.30
N VAL A 258 -23.51 25.27 -4.26
CA VAL A 258 -22.79 25.61 -3.01
C VAL A 258 -23.28 26.96 -2.51
#